data_AF-A0A5B3G109-F1
#
_entry.id   AF-A0A5B3G109-F1
#
_cell.length_a   1.000
_cell.length_b   1.000
_cell.length_c   1.000
_cell.angle_alpha   90.00
_cell.angle_beta   90.00
_cell.angle_gamma   90.00
#
_symmetry.space_group_name_H-M   'P 1'
#
loop_
_entity.id
_entity.type
_entity.pdbx_description
1 polymer ?
#
loop_
_entity_poly.entity_id
_entity_poly.type
_entity_poly.pdbx_seq_one_letter_code
_entity_poly.pdbx_strand_id
1 'polypeptide(L)'
;MANSHLQNGVNANEINAANAATATTAPVVEQKEQQTVQTSRRRRSTTPPMWRVMTQARPVFDVQLKKDNEIKLACIDKFMNAAYSDANKFWADFMEQVNILLDSRRYCRECEILGLKPEYVAEHIVFLGSATMKKVLKDGVSRTLGADVQLYGKRFSPEDADRFLSEDIKRLPEHATVA
;
A
#
# COMPACT_ATOMS: atom_id res chain seq x y z
N MET A 1 -32.11 47.97 -2.30
CA MET A 1 -31.23 49.16 -2.44
C MET A 1 -29.83 48.68 -2.08
N ALA A 2 -29.08 48.10 -3.04
CA ALA A 2 -28.10 48.78 -3.89
C ALA A 2 -27.07 49.61 -3.07
N ASN A 3 -25.85 49.10 -2.87
CA ASN A 3 -24.70 49.58 -3.65
C ASN A 3 -23.45 48.70 -3.46
N SER A 4 -22.62 48.70 -4.49
CA SER A 4 -21.45 47.88 -4.81
C SER A 4 -20.12 48.62 -4.59
N HIS A 5 -19.00 47.88 -4.79
CA HIS A 5 -17.65 48.36 -5.19
C HIS A 5 -16.79 48.99 -4.06
N LEU A 6 -15.46 48.80 -3.94
CA LEU A 6 -14.38 48.49 -4.89
C LEU A 6 -13.16 47.86 -4.17
N GLN A 7 -12.44 47.00 -4.90
CA GLN A 7 -11.05 46.63 -4.67
C GLN A 7 -10.11 47.81 -4.99
N ASN A 8 -9.01 47.94 -4.24
CA ASN A 8 -7.83 48.71 -4.67
C ASN A 8 -6.58 47.86 -4.46
N GLY A 9 -5.78 47.74 -5.52
CA GLY A 9 -4.53 46.98 -5.54
C GLY A 9 -3.28 47.86 -5.43
N VAL A 10 -2.17 47.12 -5.32
CA VAL A 10 -0.79 47.38 -5.80
C VAL A 10 -0.02 48.64 -5.36
N ASN A 11 1.11 48.42 -4.67
CA ASN A 11 2.48 48.43 -5.24
C ASN A 11 3.49 49.01 -4.23
N ALA A 12 4.55 48.25 -3.93
CA ALA A 12 5.82 48.84 -3.50
C ALA A 12 6.95 48.03 -4.12
N ASN A 13 7.49 48.62 -5.19
CA ASN A 13 8.68 48.25 -5.91
C ASN A 13 9.87 48.81 -5.10
N GLU A 14 10.78 47.97 -4.61
CA GLU A 14 12.10 48.46 -4.19
C GLU A 14 13.21 47.62 -4.82
N ILE A 15 14.11 48.39 -5.41
CA ILE A 15 15.18 48.07 -6.33
C ILE A 15 16.46 48.14 -5.49
N ASN A 16 17.41 47.22 -5.66
CA ASN A 16 18.79 47.54 -5.31
C ASN A 16 19.79 46.98 -6.32
N ALA A 17 20.56 47.92 -6.85
CA ALA A 17 21.63 47.83 -7.84
C ALA A 17 22.83 47.04 -7.27
N ALA A 18 23.40 46.10 -8.02
CA ALA A 18 24.55 46.23 -8.94
C ALA A 18 25.90 46.48 -8.25
N ASN A 19 26.86 45.58 -8.49
CA ASN A 19 28.28 45.91 -8.55
C ASN A 19 28.95 45.09 -9.69
N ALA A 20 29.62 45.83 -10.58
CA ALA A 20 30.54 45.37 -11.63
C ALA A 20 31.92 45.01 -11.01
N ALA A 21 32.94 44.41 -11.64
CA ALA A 21 33.39 44.44 -13.03
C ALA A 21 34.46 43.32 -13.31
N THR A 22 34.48 42.82 -14.57
CA THR A 22 35.60 42.51 -15.52
C THR A 22 36.97 42.01 -14.98
N ALA A 23 37.72 41.02 -15.54
CA ALA A 23 38.03 40.72 -16.96
C ALA A 23 38.78 39.36 -17.21
N THR A 24 38.56 38.77 -18.39
CA THR A 24 39.44 38.07 -19.36
C THR A 24 40.39 36.90 -18.98
N THR A 25 40.20 35.71 -19.60
CA THR A 25 41.18 34.98 -20.48
C THR A 25 40.54 33.76 -21.18
N ALA A 26 41.12 33.34 -22.32
CA ALA A 26 40.66 32.41 -23.38
C ALA A 26 40.52 30.91 -23.01
N PRO A 27 39.98 30.02 -23.88
CA PRO A 27 39.37 28.76 -23.48
C PRO A 27 40.38 27.62 -23.33
N VAL A 28 40.25 26.84 -22.25
CA VAL A 28 40.94 25.56 -22.08
C VAL A 28 39.90 24.48 -21.79
N VAL A 29 39.98 23.43 -22.59
CA VAL A 29 39.21 22.21 -22.55
C VAL A 29 39.53 21.46 -21.26
N GLU A 30 38.52 21.21 -20.41
CA GLU A 30 38.65 20.23 -19.33
C GLU A 30 37.34 19.44 -19.17
N GLN A 31 37.47 18.13 -19.39
CA GLN A 31 36.41 17.14 -19.24
C GLN A 31 35.94 17.12 -17.79
N LYS A 32 34.68 17.54 -17.55
CA LYS A 32 34.04 17.33 -16.25
C LYS A 32 33.15 16.11 -16.33
N GLU A 33 33.56 15.08 -15.60
CA GLU A 33 32.80 13.87 -15.30
C GLU A 33 31.33 14.18 -15.03
N GLN A 34 30.46 13.42 -15.68
CA GLN A 34 29.02 13.41 -15.39
C GLN A 34 28.80 12.83 -14.00
N GLN A 35 28.92 13.67 -12.97
CA GLN A 35 28.23 13.48 -11.70
C GLN A 35 26.74 13.57 -11.99
N THR A 36 26.16 12.42 -12.31
CA THR A 36 24.72 12.22 -12.25
C THR A 36 24.33 12.31 -10.78
N VAL A 37 23.92 13.52 -10.38
CA VAL A 37 23.22 13.76 -9.13
C VAL A 37 22.05 12.79 -9.11
N GLN A 38 22.20 11.70 -8.36
CA GLN A 38 21.11 10.80 -8.01
C GLN A 38 20.13 11.61 -7.17
N THR A 39 19.23 12.33 -7.85
CA THR A 39 18.00 12.78 -7.25
C THR A 39 17.30 11.51 -6.80
N SER A 40 17.34 11.29 -5.49
CA SER A 40 16.48 10.40 -4.73
C SER A 40 15.04 10.67 -5.18
N ARG A 41 14.62 9.94 -6.23
CA ARG A 41 13.24 9.91 -6.68
C ARG A 41 12.46 9.34 -5.52
N ARG A 42 11.88 10.23 -4.72
CA ARG A 42 10.75 9.97 -3.84
C ARG A 42 9.81 9.05 -4.62
N ARG A 43 9.81 7.75 -4.29
CA ARG A 43 8.94 6.76 -4.93
C ARG A 43 7.55 7.33 -4.81
N ARG A 44 7.00 7.82 -5.92
CA ARG A 44 5.61 8.24 -5.99
C ARG A 44 4.86 7.00 -5.52
N SER A 45 4.20 7.06 -4.37
CA SER A 45 3.38 5.96 -3.87
C SER A 45 2.22 5.82 -4.85
N THR A 46 2.49 5.14 -5.96
CA THR A 46 1.47 4.71 -6.89
C THR A 46 0.77 3.58 -6.16
N THR A 47 -0.47 3.82 -5.76
CA THR A 47 -1.36 2.80 -5.21
C THR A 47 -1.19 1.52 -6.02
N PRO A 48 -0.75 0.40 -5.41
CA PRO A 48 -0.53 -0.84 -6.12
C PRO A 48 -1.72 -1.23 -7.01
N PRO A 49 -1.48 -1.73 -8.25
CA PRO A 49 -2.56 -2.08 -9.17
C PRO A 49 -3.52 -3.13 -8.59
N MET A 50 -3.05 -3.99 -7.67
CA MET A 50 -3.87 -4.97 -6.95
C MET A 50 -5.07 -4.33 -6.23
N TRP A 51 -4.96 -3.07 -5.81
CA TRP A 51 -6.10 -2.38 -5.19
C TRP A 51 -7.24 -2.12 -6.17
N ARG A 52 -6.95 -2.00 -7.47
CA ARG A 52 -7.98 -1.94 -8.51
C ARG A 52 -8.73 -3.27 -8.62
N VAL A 53 -8.00 -4.39 -8.54
CA VAL A 53 -8.59 -5.73 -8.52
C VAL A 53 -9.52 -5.88 -7.31
N MET A 54 -9.07 -5.50 -6.11
CA MET A 54 -9.92 -5.56 -4.90
C MET A 54 -11.17 -4.66 -5.00
N THR A 55 -11.03 -3.47 -5.59
CA THR A 55 -12.14 -2.54 -5.79
C THR A 55 -13.24 -3.14 -6.68
N GLN A 56 -12.87 -3.99 -7.64
CA GLN A 56 -13.82 -4.68 -8.52
C GLN A 56 -14.32 -6.01 -7.93
N ALA A 57 -13.44 -6.78 -7.30
CA ALA A 57 -13.76 -8.10 -6.75
C ALA A 57 -14.69 -8.02 -5.54
N ARG A 58 -14.46 -7.07 -4.62
CA ARG A 58 -15.20 -6.99 -3.35
C ARG A 58 -16.71 -6.79 -3.52
N PRO A 59 -17.21 -5.84 -4.33
CA PRO A 59 -18.66 -5.69 -4.54
C PRO A 59 -19.31 -6.94 -5.13
N VAL A 60 -18.60 -7.68 -6.00
CA VAL A 60 -19.10 -8.93 -6.57
C VAL A 60 -19.19 -10.02 -5.50
N PHE A 61 -18.21 -10.11 -4.61
CA PHE A 61 -18.23 -11.02 -3.45
C PHE A 61 -19.35 -10.67 -2.46
N ASP A 62 -19.55 -9.38 -2.17
CA ASP A 62 -20.49 -8.93 -1.14
C ASP A 62 -21.94 -9.34 -1.43
N VAL A 63 -22.30 -9.48 -2.72
CA VAL A 63 -23.64 -9.89 -3.19
C VAL A 63 -23.79 -11.41 -3.39
N GLN A 64 -22.75 -12.21 -3.15
CA GLN A 64 -22.84 -13.67 -3.27
C GLN A 64 -23.63 -14.26 -2.10
N LEU A 65 -24.47 -15.26 -2.40
CA LEU A 65 -25.22 -16.02 -1.38
C LEU A 65 -24.29 -16.83 -0.48
N LYS A 66 -23.21 -17.39 -1.06
CA LYS A 66 -22.14 -18.06 -0.34
C LYS A 66 -20.94 -17.12 -0.23
N LYS A 67 -20.51 -16.86 1.01
CA LYS A 67 -19.40 -15.96 1.34
C LYS A 67 -18.19 -16.75 1.85
N ASP A 68 -17.76 -17.72 1.06
CA ASP A 68 -16.61 -18.57 1.37
C ASP A 68 -15.32 -18.09 0.64
N ASN A 69 -14.22 -18.79 0.92
CA ASN A 69 -12.90 -18.44 0.41
C ASN A 69 -12.72 -18.77 -1.08
N GLU A 70 -13.42 -19.81 -1.59
CA GLU A 70 -13.40 -20.16 -3.01
C GLU A 70 -14.02 -19.04 -3.84
N ILE A 71 -15.12 -18.46 -3.36
CA ILE A 71 -15.78 -17.34 -4.02
C ILE A 71 -14.93 -16.06 -3.94
N LYS A 72 -14.16 -15.82 -2.85
CA LYS A 72 -13.19 -14.72 -2.81
C LYS A 72 -12.13 -14.86 -3.91
N LEU A 73 -11.53 -16.05 -4.02
CA LEU A 73 -10.52 -16.34 -5.04
C LEU A 73 -11.09 -16.18 -6.46
N ALA A 74 -12.25 -16.76 -6.74
CA ALA A 74 -12.91 -16.63 -8.04
C ALA A 74 -13.23 -15.18 -8.42
N CYS A 75 -13.61 -14.34 -7.44
CA CYS A 75 -13.80 -12.91 -7.67
C CYS A 75 -12.48 -12.21 -8.04
N ILE A 76 -11.38 -12.57 -7.39
CA ILE A 76 -10.05 -12.02 -7.72
C ILE A 76 -9.63 -12.45 -9.14
N ASP A 77 -9.69 -13.74 -9.45
CA ASP A 77 -9.28 -14.30 -10.74
C ASP A 77 -10.02 -13.63 -11.91
N LYS A 78 -11.32 -13.35 -11.74
CA LYS A 78 -12.14 -12.66 -12.73
C LYS A 78 -11.61 -11.27 -13.10
N PHE A 79 -11.05 -10.52 -12.15
CA PHE A 79 -10.62 -9.13 -12.34
C PHE A 79 -9.10 -8.96 -12.43
N MET A 80 -8.34 -9.98 -12.03
CA MET A 80 -6.87 -9.95 -12.02
C MET A 80 -6.30 -9.64 -13.41
N ASN A 81 -6.80 -10.32 -14.45
CA ASN A 81 -6.30 -10.21 -15.82
C ASN A 81 -6.47 -8.82 -16.44
N ALA A 82 -7.33 -7.97 -15.86
CA ALA A 82 -7.49 -6.58 -16.32
C ALA A 82 -6.35 -5.65 -15.86
N ALA A 83 -5.61 -6.03 -14.81
CA ALA A 83 -4.53 -5.25 -14.23
C ALA A 83 -3.17 -5.95 -14.28
N TYR A 84 -3.14 -7.27 -14.46
CA TYR A 84 -1.95 -8.11 -14.44
C TYR A 84 -1.98 -9.12 -15.59
N SER A 85 -0.89 -9.20 -16.35
CA SER A 85 -0.66 -10.25 -17.35
C SER A 85 -0.01 -11.51 -16.75
N ASP A 86 0.54 -11.40 -15.53
CA ASP A 86 1.20 -12.47 -14.80
C ASP A 86 0.60 -12.56 -13.38
N ALA A 87 0.03 -13.71 -13.05
CA ALA A 87 -0.56 -13.98 -11.75
C ALA A 87 0.48 -13.93 -10.63
N ASN A 88 1.73 -14.32 -10.89
CA ASN A 88 2.79 -14.28 -9.88
C ASN A 88 3.10 -12.84 -9.46
N LYS A 89 3.07 -11.91 -10.41
CA LYS A 89 3.22 -10.49 -10.11
C LYS A 89 2.04 -9.96 -9.28
N PHE A 90 0.81 -10.42 -9.54
CA PHE A 90 -0.34 -10.07 -8.70
C PHE A 90 -0.16 -10.56 -7.26
N TRP A 91 0.17 -11.85 -7.08
CA TRP A 91 0.34 -12.43 -5.76
C TRP A 91 1.54 -11.85 -5.01
N ALA A 92 2.61 -11.46 -5.71
CA ALA A 92 3.71 -10.71 -5.11
C ALA A 92 3.26 -9.34 -4.57
N ASP A 93 2.56 -8.54 -5.39
CA ASP A 93 2.04 -7.23 -4.98
C ASP A 93 0.99 -7.37 -3.84
N PHE A 94 0.20 -8.45 -3.85
CA PHE A 94 -0.76 -8.77 -2.79
C PHE A 94 -0.07 -9.13 -1.48
N MET A 95 0.91 -10.03 -1.53
CA MET A 95 1.66 -10.46 -0.35
C MET A 95 2.53 -9.33 0.22
N GLU A 96 2.97 -8.36 -0.59
CA GLU A 96 3.59 -7.14 -0.09
C GLU A 96 2.65 -6.37 0.86
N GLN A 97 1.34 -6.31 0.57
CA GLN A 97 0.37 -5.67 1.47
C GLN A 97 0.12 -6.52 2.73
N VAL A 98 0.10 -7.84 2.60
CA VAL A 98 0.01 -8.78 3.73
C VAL A 98 1.20 -8.60 4.67
N ASN A 99 2.43 -8.54 4.12
CA ASN A 99 3.66 -8.36 4.89
C ASN A 99 3.65 -7.04 5.69
N ILE A 100 3.04 -5.96 5.19
CA ILE A 100 2.92 -4.70 5.95
C ILE A 100 2.07 -4.88 7.23
N LEU A 101 1.01 -5.70 7.19
CA LEU A 101 0.25 -6.02 8.40
C LEU A 101 1.09 -6.87 9.35
N LEU A 102 1.81 -7.86 8.81
CA LEU A 102 2.62 -8.80 9.59
C LEU A 102 3.87 -8.18 10.22
N ASP A 103 4.37 -7.07 9.68
CA ASP A 103 5.43 -6.27 10.31
C ASP A 103 4.94 -5.55 11.59
N SER A 104 3.63 -5.40 11.76
CA SER A 104 3.06 -4.79 12.97
C SER A 104 2.91 -5.79 14.11
N ARG A 105 3.81 -5.72 15.09
CA ARG A 105 3.73 -6.51 16.34
C ARG A 105 2.39 -6.39 17.05
N ARG A 106 1.77 -5.20 17.02
CA ARG A 106 0.46 -4.97 17.62
C ARG A 106 -0.62 -5.78 16.92
N TYR A 107 -0.60 -5.78 15.59
CA TYR A 107 -1.53 -6.55 14.78
C TYR A 107 -1.41 -8.05 15.07
N CYS A 108 -0.19 -8.59 14.99
CA CYS A 108 0.05 -10.02 15.24
C CYS A 108 -0.44 -10.44 16.63
N ARG A 109 -0.09 -9.67 17.67
CA ARG A 109 -0.54 -9.94 19.04
C ARG A 109 -2.06 -9.92 19.20
N GLU A 110 -2.77 -8.98 18.56
CA GLU A 110 -4.23 -8.93 18.61
C GLU A 110 -4.84 -10.17 17.92
N CYS A 111 -4.29 -10.63 16.79
CA CYS A 111 -4.70 -11.88 16.14
C CYS A 111 -4.46 -13.11 17.03
N GLU A 112 -3.29 -13.21 17.66
CA GLU A 112 -2.93 -14.32 18.56
C GLU A 112 -3.86 -14.39 19.78
N ILE A 113 -4.20 -13.25 20.40
CA ILE A 113 -5.16 -13.17 21.52
C ILE A 113 -6.55 -13.69 21.09
N LEU A 114 -6.92 -13.47 19.83
CA LEU A 114 -8.17 -13.97 19.27
C LEU A 114 -8.10 -15.45 18.84
N GLY A 115 -6.94 -16.11 19.00
CA GLY A 115 -6.72 -17.50 18.57
C GLY A 115 -6.64 -17.66 17.05
N LEU A 116 -6.29 -16.58 16.33
CA LEU A 116 -6.23 -16.55 14.87
C LEU A 116 -4.80 -16.42 14.37
N LYS A 117 -4.47 -17.14 13.29
CA LYS A 117 -3.19 -16.99 12.58
C LYS A 117 -3.13 -15.60 11.92
N PRO A 118 -2.15 -14.73 12.26
CA PRO A 118 -2.06 -13.38 11.70
C PRO A 118 -2.01 -13.36 10.17
N GLU A 119 -1.34 -14.33 9.55
CA GLU A 119 -1.21 -14.43 8.09
C GLU A 119 -2.58 -14.57 7.43
N TYR A 120 -3.45 -15.40 8.02
CA TYR A 120 -4.76 -15.71 7.45
C TYR A 120 -5.66 -14.48 7.53
N VAL A 121 -5.66 -13.83 8.69
CA VAL A 121 -6.43 -12.61 8.93
C VAL A 121 -5.94 -11.48 8.01
N ALA A 122 -4.64 -11.40 7.76
CA ALA A 122 -4.04 -10.33 6.96
C ALA A 122 -4.51 -10.39 5.50
N GLU A 123 -4.57 -11.58 4.90
CA GLU A 123 -5.12 -11.75 3.54
C GLU A 123 -6.53 -11.21 3.43
N HIS A 124 -7.37 -11.53 4.42
CA HIS A 124 -8.75 -11.07 4.41
C HIS A 124 -8.85 -9.56 4.57
N ILE A 125 -8.02 -8.94 5.40
CA ILE A 125 -7.96 -7.49 5.53
C ILE A 125 -7.53 -6.83 4.22
N VAL A 126 -6.52 -7.39 3.54
CA VAL A 126 -6.10 -6.91 2.22
C VAL A 126 -7.24 -7.06 1.20
N PHE A 127 -7.98 -8.16 1.22
CA PHE A 127 -9.18 -8.32 0.38
C PHE A 127 -10.25 -7.26 0.65
N LEU A 128 -10.48 -6.88 1.92
CA LEU A 128 -11.43 -5.84 2.30
C LEU A 128 -11.04 -4.43 1.80
N GLY A 129 -9.78 -4.24 1.41
CA GLY A 129 -9.32 -3.01 0.77
C GLY A 129 -8.39 -2.15 1.63
N SER A 130 -7.68 -1.24 0.97
CA SER A 130 -6.64 -0.40 1.59
C SER A 130 -7.13 0.48 2.74
N ALA A 131 -8.39 0.93 2.69
CA ALA A 131 -8.99 1.72 3.76
C ALA A 131 -9.16 0.90 5.04
N THR A 132 -9.61 -0.36 4.91
CA THR A 132 -9.75 -1.30 6.03
C THR A 132 -8.40 -1.64 6.63
N MET A 133 -7.42 -1.97 5.78
CA MET A 133 -6.04 -2.21 6.20
C MET A 133 -5.47 -1.04 7.01
N LYS A 134 -5.63 0.20 6.54
CA LYS A 134 -5.19 1.41 7.26
C LYS A 134 -5.91 1.57 8.61
N LYS A 135 -7.21 1.29 8.67
CA LYS A 135 -7.98 1.33 9.92
C LYS A 135 -7.48 0.27 10.90
N VAL A 136 -7.22 -0.96 10.46
CA VAL A 136 -6.66 -2.01 11.33
C VAL A 136 -5.31 -1.59 11.91
N LEU A 137 -4.40 -1.08 11.08
CA LEU A 137 -3.08 -0.63 11.53
C LEU A 137 -3.17 0.52 12.55
N LYS A 138 -4.16 1.40 12.41
CA LYS A 138 -4.38 2.53 13.32
C LYS A 138 -5.11 2.12 14.59
N ASP A 139 -6.29 1.53 14.43
CA ASP A 139 -7.28 1.36 15.49
C ASP A 139 -7.23 -0.06 16.09
N GLY A 140 -6.67 -1.04 15.40
CA GLY A 140 -6.60 -2.46 15.82
C GLY A 140 -7.61 -3.35 15.12
N VAL A 141 -7.40 -4.66 15.23
CA VAL A 141 -8.20 -5.71 14.59
C VAL A 141 -9.61 -5.72 15.17
N SER A 142 -9.74 -5.88 16.49
CA SER A 142 -11.04 -6.03 17.16
C SER A 142 -11.93 -4.80 16.98
N ARG A 143 -11.34 -3.59 17.02
CA ARG A 143 -12.08 -2.34 16.81
C ARG A 143 -12.54 -2.14 15.37
N THR A 144 -11.80 -2.65 14.39
CA THR A 144 -12.10 -2.44 12.96
C THR A 144 -13.03 -3.51 12.41
N LEU A 145 -12.83 -4.77 12.79
CA LEU A 145 -13.51 -5.93 12.20
C LEU A 145 -14.57 -6.53 13.13
N GLY A 146 -14.53 -6.23 14.43
CA GLY A 146 -15.49 -6.78 15.39
C GLY A 146 -15.53 -8.31 15.36
N ALA A 147 -16.74 -8.89 15.37
CA ALA A 147 -16.94 -10.33 15.36
C ALA A 147 -16.60 -10.98 14.00
N ASP A 148 -16.64 -10.22 12.89
CA ASP A 148 -16.42 -10.75 11.54
C ASP A 148 -15.01 -11.32 11.36
N VAL A 149 -14.06 -10.90 12.19
CA VAL A 149 -12.69 -11.45 12.19
C VAL A 149 -12.67 -12.96 12.42
N GLN A 150 -13.66 -13.53 13.10
CA GLN A 150 -13.74 -14.96 13.36
C GLN A 150 -14.00 -15.77 12.07
N LEU A 151 -14.47 -15.12 11.01
CA LEU A 151 -14.65 -15.74 9.69
C LEU A 151 -13.32 -15.88 8.92
N TYR A 152 -12.22 -15.35 9.46
CA TYR A 152 -10.92 -15.20 8.78
C TYR A 152 -9.89 -16.28 9.20
N GLY A 153 -10.38 -17.44 9.65
CA GLY A 153 -9.55 -18.53 10.14
C GLY A 153 -8.95 -19.45 9.07
N LYS A 154 -9.13 -19.15 7.77
CA LYS A 154 -8.56 -19.94 6.66
C LYS A 154 -8.15 -19.04 5.52
N ARG A 155 -7.07 -19.38 4.82
CA ARG A 155 -6.60 -18.62 3.66
C ARG A 155 -7.46 -18.86 2.42
N PHE A 156 -7.36 -17.94 1.48
CA PHE A 156 -7.92 -18.10 0.13
C PHE A 156 -6.86 -17.95 -0.96
N SER A 157 -5.65 -17.47 -0.65
CA SER A 157 -4.57 -17.45 -1.63
C SER A 157 -4.15 -18.87 -2.02
N PRO A 158 -3.64 -19.06 -3.23
CA PRO A 158 -2.89 -20.27 -3.60
C PRO A 158 -1.74 -20.54 -2.62
N GLU A 159 -1.41 -21.81 -2.39
CA GLU A 159 -0.29 -22.22 -1.51
C GLU A 159 1.06 -21.68 -2.00
N ASP A 160 1.23 -21.58 -3.32
CA ASP A 160 2.48 -21.10 -3.91
C ASP A 160 2.73 -19.61 -3.71
N ALA A 161 1.73 -18.85 -3.24
CA ALA A 161 1.87 -17.45 -2.89
C ALA A 161 2.75 -17.24 -1.63
N ASP A 162 2.94 -18.28 -0.82
CA ASP A 162 3.73 -18.24 0.42
C ASP A 162 5.19 -17.91 0.19
N ARG A 163 5.70 -18.23 -1.00
CA ARG A 163 7.05 -17.83 -1.40
C ARG A 163 7.26 -16.31 -1.37
N PHE A 164 6.20 -15.51 -1.44
CA PHE A 164 6.24 -14.05 -1.40
C PHE A 164 6.06 -13.46 0.01
N LEU A 165 5.79 -14.28 1.04
CA LEU A 165 5.87 -13.83 2.42
C LEU A 165 7.32 -13.51 2.80
N SER A 166 7.54 -12.53 3.67
CA SER A 166 8.89 -12.21 4.15
C SER A 166 9.52 -13.41 4.88
N GLU A 167 10.83 -13.60 4.72
CA GLU A 167 11.56 -14.71 5.34
C GLU A 167 11.41 -14.76 6.86
N ASP A 168 11.30 -13.59 7.52
CA ASP A 168 11.11 -13.51 8.97
C ASP A 168 9.76 -14.10 9.40
N ILE A 169 8.74 -14.05 8.54
CA ILE A 169 7.42 -14.66 8.77
C ILE A 169 7.51 -16.17 8.52
N LYS A 170 8.21 -16.61 7.46
CA LYS A 170 8.41 -18.03 7.14
C LYS A 170 9.19 -18.79 8.22
N ARG A 171 10.06 -18.08 8.96
CA ARG A 171 10.92 -18.66 10.00
C ARG A 171 10.26 -18.76 11.37
N LEU A 172 9.04 -18.24 11.55
CA LEU A 172 8.29 -18.49 12.78
C LEU A 172 8.00 -19.99 12.84
N PRO A 173 8.59 -20.73 13.79
CA PRO A 173 8.32 -22.15 13.90
C PRO A 173 6.84 -22.33 14.22
N GLU A 174 6.25 -23.44 13.77
CA GLU A 174 4.96 -23.95 14.22
C GLU A 174 5.00 -24.22 15.74
N HIS A 175 5.05 -23.19 16.58
CA HIS A 175 4.88 -23.32 18.01
C HIS A 175 3.40 -23.15 18.34
N ALA A 176 2.63 -24.23 18.15
CA ALA A 176 1.49 -24.60 19.00
C ALA A 176 0.75 -25.86 18.47
N THR A 177 1.44 -26.98 18.35
CA THR A 177 0.84 -28.26 18.76
C THR A 177 1.40 -28.58 20.13
N VAL A 178 0.78 -27.99 21.16
CA VAL A 178 0.91 -28.50 22.52
C VAL A 178 0.03 -29.75 22.59
N ALA A 179 0.63 -30.80 23.14
CA ALA A 179 0.15 -32.17 23.32
C ALA A 179 -1.32 -32.32 23.75
#